data_AF-A0A9E2YHA9-F1
#
_entry.id   AF-A0A9E2YHA9-F1
#
_cell.length_a   1.000
_cell.length_b   1.000
_cell.length_c   1.000
_cell.angle_alpha   90.00
_cell.angle_beta   90.00
_cell.angle_gamma   90.00
#
_symmetry.space_group_name_H-M   'P 1'
#
loop_
_entity.id
_entity.type
_entity.pdbx_description
1 polymer ?
#
loop_
_entity_poly.entity_id
_entity_poly.type
_entity_poly.pdbx_seq_one_letter_code
_entity_poly.pdbx_strand_id
1 'polypeptide(L)'
;GGNGAFELNVYIPMMARNILESFKLLTNVSKLFAERCISGLTAHVEHLRELAESSPSIVTPLNSAIGYEEAAAVAKQALKERKTIRQTVIDRGLIGDKLSLEELDRRLDVLAMAKVKPAN
;
A
#
# COMPACT_ATOMS: atom_id res chain seq x y z
N GLY A 1 8.28 -9.08 36.11
CA GLY A 1 7.86 -10.00 37.19
C GLY A 1 8.94 -10.99 37.54
N GLY A 2 10.12 -10.52 37.95
CA GLY A 2 11.26 -11.38 38.31
C GLY A 2 11.59 -11.44 39.80
N ASN A 3 10.80 -10.77 40.65
CA ASN A 3 11.12 -10.56 42.08
C ASN A 3 10.22 -11.39 43.03
N GLY A 4 9.63 -12.49 42.56
CA GLY A 4 8.94 -13.41 43.47
C GLY A 4 9.94 -14.08 44.41
N ALA A 5 9.59 -14.26 45.69
CA ALA A 5 10.46 -14.89 46.68
C ALA A 5 9.77 -16.13 47.27
N PHE A 6 10.43 -17.28 47.20
CA PHE A 6 9.96 -18.58 47.69
C PHE A 6 8.52 -18.90 47.26
N GLU A 7 7.61 -19.24 48.18
CA GLU A 7 6.28 -19.79 47.86
C GLU A 7 5.24 -18.75 47.45
N LEU A 8 5.51 -17.43 47.61
CA LEU A 8 4.50 -16.39 47.37
C LEU A 8 5.03 -15.17 46.62
N ASN A 9 4.33 -14.79 45.55
CA ASN A 9 4.58 -13.54 44.84
C ASN A 9 3.82 -12.39 45.51
N VAL A 10 4.55 -11.47 46.15
CA VAL A 10 3.97 -10.29 46.84
C VAL A 10 3.59 -9.13 45.91
N TYR A 11 3.83 -9.26 44.60
CA TYR A 11 3.52 -8.24 43.58
C TYR A 11 2.17 -8.44 42.88
N ILE A 12 1.42 -9.49 43.26
CA ILE A 12 0.13 -9.83 42.63
C ILE A 12 -0.82 -8.62 42.54
N PRO A 13 -0.99 -7.76 43.57
CA PRO A 13 -1.88 -6.60 43.46
C PRO A 13 -1.46 -5.60 42.38
N MET A 14 -0.15 -5.33 42.26
CA MET A 14 0.38 -4.43 41.23
C MET A 14 0.26 -5.04 39.83
N MET A 15 0.57 -6.33 39.68
CA MET A 15 0.43 -7.04 38.41
C MET A 15 -1.03 -7.07 37.95
N ALA A 16 -1.96 -7.38 38.87
CA ALA A 16 -3.40 -7.40 38.62
C ALA A 16 -3.92 -6.01 38.20
N ARG A 17 -3.51 -4.93 38.89
CA ARG A 17 -3.87 -3.56 38.51
C ARG A 17 -3.49 -3.25 37.07
N ASN A 18 -2.24 -3.51 36.70
CA ASN A 18 -1.72 -3.15 35.38
C ASN A 18 -2.34 -3.99 34.25
N ILE A 19 -2.58 -5.29 34.47
CA ILE A 19 -3.21 -6.13 33.43
C ILE A 19 -4.69 -5.74 33.23
N LEU A 20 -5.43 -5.50 34.32
CA LEU A 20 -6.83 -5.10 34.24
C LEU A 20 -6.99 -3.70 33.65
N GLU A 21 -6.10 -2.76 34.01
CA GLU A 21 -6.06 -1.43 33.42
C GLU A 21 -5.76 -1.50 31.92
N SER A 22 -4.78 -2.30 31.51
CA SER A 22 -4.45 -2.50 30.08
C SER A 22 -5.63 -3.06 29.30
N PHE A 23 -6.34 -4.07 29.83
CA PHE A 23 -7.55 -4.59 29.20
C PHE A 23 -8.64 -3.52 29.05
N LYS A 24 -8.87 -2.73 30.09
CA LYS A 24 -9.86 -1.64 30.06
C LYS A 24 -9.50 -0.60 29.01
N LEU A 25 -8.23 -0.18 28.95
CA LEU A 25 -7.76 0.80 27.97
C LEU A 25 -7.92 0.28 26.54
N LEU A 26 -7.42 -0.92 26.24
CA LEU A 26 -7.49 -1.53 24.91
C LEU A 26 -8.95 -1.74 24.46
N THR A 27 -9.81 -2.21 25.36
CA THR A 27 -11.24 -2.42 25.06
C THR A 27 -11.93 -1.11 24.70
N ASN A 28 -11.72 -0.07 25.51
CA ASN A 28 -12.39 1.20 25.31
C ASN A 28 -11.86 1.95 24.09
N VAL A 29 -10.54 2.01 23.93
CA VAL A 29 -9.93 2.74 22.81
C VAL A 29 -10.23 2.08 21.47
N SER A 30 -10.25 0.75 21.40
CA SER A 30 -10.54 0.04 20.14
C SER A 30 -11.97 0.32 19.66
N LYS A 31 -12.95 0.31 20.58
CA LYS A 31 -14.35 0.65 20.25
C LYS A 31 -14.48 2.10 19.81
N LEU A 32 -13.91 3.04 20.58
CA LEU A 32 -13.96 4.46 20.24
C LEU A 32 -13.27 4.74 18.90
N PHE A 33 -12.14 4.11 18.62
CA PHE A 33 -11.42 4.28 17.36
C PHE A 33 -12.23 3.74 16.18
N ALA A 34 -12.85 2.56 16.33
CA ALA A 34 -13.73 2.00 15.31
C ALA A 34 -14.93 2.91 15.00
N GLU A 35 -15.63 3.37 16.05
CA GLU A 35 -16.88 4.11 15.91
C GLU A 35 -16.69 5.58 15.54
N ARG A 36 -15.62 6.24 16.03
CA ARG A 36 -15.43 7.68 15.88
C ARG A 36 -14.33 8.08 14.89
N CYS A 37 -13.57 7.12 14.38
CA CYS A 37 -12.56 7.37 13.36
C CYS A 37 -12.78 6.48 12.14
N ILE A 38 -12.68 5.15 12.30
CA ILE A 38 -12.66 4.22 11.17
C ILE A 38 -13.95 4.27 10.35
N SER A 39 -15.12 4.28 11.00
CA SER A 39 -16.43 4.32 10.34
C SER A 39 -16.66 5.56 9.48
N GLY A 40 -15.95 6.66 9.77
CA GLY A 40 -16.09 7.95 9.09
C GLY A 40 -14.99 8.25 8.07
N LEU A 41 -14.08 7.32 7.81
CA LEU A 41 -12.98 7.56 6.86
C LEU A 41 -13.51 7.69 5.43
N THR A 42 -13.10 8.76 4.76
CA THR A 42 -13.34 8.97 3.32
C THR A 42 -12.01 8.96 2.57
N ALA A 43 -11.91 8.16 1.52
CA ALA A 43 -10.72 8.11 0.68
C ALA A 43 -10.71 9.23 -0.36
N HIS A 44 -9.56 9.87 -0.57
CA HIS A 44 -9.34 10.78 -1.70
C HIS A 44 -9.00 9.97 -2.95
N VAL A 45 -10.02 9.37 -3.57
CA VAL A 45 -9.86 8.35 -4.62
C VAL A 45 -9.03 8.84 -5.81
N GLU A 46 -9.30 10.04 -6.32
CA GLU A 46 -8.58 10.60 -7.48
C GLU A 46 -7.09 10.77 -7.18
N HIS A 47 -6.75 11.33 -6.00
CA HIS A 47 -5.36 11.50 -5.60
C HIS A 47 -4.63 10.17 -5.44
N LEU A 48 -5.29 9.16 -4.87
CA LEU A 48 -4.72 7.81 -4.74
C LEU A 48 -4.47 7.16 -6.11
N ARG A 49 -5.38 7.37 -7.07
CA ARG A 49 -5.22 6.89 -8.44
C ARG A 49 -4.06 7.57 -9.15
N GLU A 50 -3.97 8.90 -9.07
CA GLU A 50 -2.85 9.67 -9.65
C GLU A 50 -1.50 9.18 -9.11
N LEU A 51 -1.40 8.95 -7.80
CA LEU A 51 -0.18 8.42 -7.18
C LEU A 51 0.14 7.00 -7.66
N ALA A 52 -0.87 6.14 -7.83
CA ALA A 52 -0.67 4.80 -8.35
C ALA A 52 -0.19 4.83 -9.81
N GLU A 53 -0.80 5.64 -10.68
CA GLU A 53 -0.47 5.74 -12.11
C GLU A 53 0.85 6.47 -12.41
N SER A 54 1.31 7.31 -11.48
CA SER A 54 2.60 8.01 -11.54
C SER A 54 3.74 7.26 -10.86
N SER A 55 3.45 6.17 -10.13
CA SER A 55 4.46 5.40 -9.41
C SER A 55 5.46 4.74 -10.38
N PRO A 56 6.77 4.97 -10.25
CA PRO A 56 7.77 4.32 -11.09
C PRO A 56 7.74 2.78 -11.05
N SER A 57 7.17 2.20 -9.99
CA SER A 57 7.09 0.75 -9.79
C SER A 57 6.13 0.04 -10.76
N ILE A 58 5.13 0.75 -11.32
CA ILE A 58 4.14 0.14 -12.23
C ILE A 58 4.71 -0.19 -13.60
N VAL A 59 5.97 0.16 -13.88
CA VAL A 59 6.65 -0.18 -15.13
C VAL A 59 6.98 -1.68 -15.24
N THR A 60 6.95 -2.41 -14.12
CA THR A 60 7.43 -3.80 -14.02
C THR A 60 6.74 -4.76 -15.01
N PRO A 61 5.41 -4.70 -15.24
CA PRO A 61 4.75 -5.55 -16.24
C PRO A 61 5.10 -5.21 -17.70
N LEU A 62 5.73 -4.06 -17.96
CA LEU A 62 6.24 -3.72 -19.28
C LEU A 62 7.57 -4.43 -19.60
N ASN A 63 8.28 -4.96 -18.59
CA ASN A 63 9.57 -5.64 -18.79
C ASN A 63 9.53 -6.74 -19.84
N SER A 64 8.42 -7.48 -19.97
CA SER A 64 8.28 -8.54 -20.97
C SER A 64 7.98 -8.05 -22.40
N ALA A 65 7.59 -6.78 -22.57
CA ALA A 65 7.35 -6.17 -23.89
C ALA A 65 8.52 -5.30 -24.35
N ILE A 66 9.06 -4.45 -23.47
CA ILE A 66 10.09 -3.44 -23.82
C ILE A 66 11.47 -3.75 -23.23
N GLY A 67 11.60 -4.77 -22.38
CA GLY A 67 12.83 -5.10 -21.67
C GLY A 67 13.03 -4.29 -20.39
N TYR A 68 13.84 -4.83 -19.47
CA TYR A 68 14.08 -4.23 -18.15
C TYR A 68 14.78 -2.86 -18.24
N GLU A 69 15.77 -2.71 -19.13
CA GLU A 69 16.53 -1.46 -19.25
C GLU A 69 15.67 -0.29 -19.70
N GLU A 70 14.81 -0.49 -20.71
CA GLU A 70 13.91 0.57 -21.16
C GLU A 70 12.79 0.86 -20.16
N ALA A 71 12.28 -0.16 -19.48
CA ALA A 71 11.34 0.06 -18.38
C ALA A 71 11.97 0.91 -17.26
N ALA A 72 13.22 0.64 -16.88
CA ALA A 72 13.93 1.46 -15.90
C ALA A 72 14.15 2.91 -16.39
N ALA A 73 14.40 3.10 -17.70
CA ALA A 73 14.57 4.42 -18.29
C ALA A 73 13.24 5.21 -18.34
N VAL A 74 12.13 4.56 -18.69
CA VAL A 74 10.77 5.10 -18.62
C VAL A 74 10.46 5.57 -17.19
N ALA A 75 10.72 4.73 -16.18
CA ALA A 75 10.50 5.05 -14.78
C ALA A 75 11.29 6.29 -14.32
N LYS A 76 12.58 6.38 -14.69
CA LYS A 76 13.42 7.54 -14.35
C LYS A 76 12.92 8.83 -15.00
N GLN A 77 12.47 8.76 -16.26
CA GLN A 77 11.98 9.93 -16.99
C GLN A 77 10.63 10.40 -16.44
N ALA A 78 9.69 9.49 -16.19
CA ALA A 78 8.39 9.80 -15.61
C ALA A 78 8.52 10.53 -14.26
N LEU A 79 9.43 10.05 -13.40
CA LEU A 79 9.70 10.67 -12.10
C LEU A 79 10.33 12.06 -12.25
N LYS A 80 11.28 12.23 -13.17
CA LYS A 80 11.96 13.52 -13.41
C LYS A 80 11.02 14.57 -13.98
N GLU A 81 10.13 14.17 -14.89
CA GLU A 81 9.21 15.07 -15.62
C GLU A 81 7.84 15.20 -14.96
N ARG A 82 7.57 14.45 -13.88
CA ARG A 82 6.26 14.36 -13.21
C ARG A 82 5.13 14.01 -14.19
N LYS A 83 5.39 13.05 -15.07
CA LYS A 83 4.42 12.49 -16.02
C LYS A 83 4.00 11.10 -15.59
N THR A 84 2.86 10.64 -16.08
CA THR A 84 2.45 9.24 -15.90
C THR A 84 3.37 8.31 -16.69
N ILE A 85 3.45 7.05 -16.26
CA ILE A 85 4.23 6.03 -16.97
C ILE A 85 3.66 5.84 -18.39
N ARG A 86 2.33 5.84 -18.53
CA ARG A 86 1.64 5.77 -19.82
C ARG A 86 2.12 6.86 -20.78
N GLN A 87 2.10 8.13 -20.35
CA GLN A 87 2.53 9.24 -21.19
C GLN A 87 4.01 9.11 -21.57
N THR A 88 4.85 8.69 -20.63
CA THR A 88 6.29 8.52 -20.88
C THR A 88 6.59 7.42 -21.89
N VAL A 89 5.82 6.32 -21.90
CA VAL A 89 5.96 5.24 -22.91
C VAL A 89 5.58 5.76 -24.31
N ILE A 90 4.53 6.57 -24.40
CA ILE A 90 4.10 7.21 -25.65
C ILE A 90 5.16 8.22 -26.13
N ASP A 91 5.63 9.10 -25.24
CA ASP A 91 6.64 10.13 -25.55
C ASP A 91 7.96 9.52 -26.03
N ARG A 92 8.33 8.33 -25.54
CA ARG A 92 9.53 7.59 -25.96
C ARG A 92 9.34 6.77 -27.24
N GLY A 93 8.15 6.75 -27.84
CA GLY A 93 7.87 6.03 -29.07
C GLY A 93 7.97 4.50 -28.92
N LEU A 94 7.67 3.97 -27.73
CA LEU A 94 7.74 2.52 -27.46
C LEU A 94 6.47 1.76 -27.90
N ILE A 95 5.49 2.47 -28.47
CA ILE A 95 4.30 1.90 -29.08
C ILE A 95 4.62 1.42 -30.49
N GLY A 96 4.33 0.16 -30.77
CA GLY A 96 4.60 -0.49 -32.06
C GLY A 96 4.29 -1.98 -32.02
N ASP A 97 4.97 -2.78 -32.83
CA ASP A 97 4.68 -4.22 -32.97
C ASP A 97 4.75 -5.01 -31.66
N LYS A 98 5.60 -4.57 -30.72
CA LYS A 98 5.81 -5.24 -29.42
C LYS A 98 4.83 -4.79 -28.34
N LEU A 99 4.18 -3.64 -28.50
CA LEU A 99 3.32 -3.04 -27.49
C LEU A 99 2.31 -2.10 -28.16
N SER A 100 1.06 -2.54 -28.24
CA SER A 100 -0.05 -1.69 -28.67
C SER A 100 -0.52 -0.77 -27.53
N LEU A 101 -1.29 0.28 -27.86
CA LEU A 101 -1.91 1.15 -26.86
C LEU A 101 -2.87 0.37 -25.94
N GLU A 102 -3.63 -0.57 -26.50
CA GLU A 102 -4.57 -1.41 -25.75
C GLU A 102 -3.83 -2.34 -24.77
N GLU A 103 -2.72 -2.95 -25.19
CA GLU A 103 -1.92 -3.81 -24.34
C GLU A 103 -1.14 -3.01 -23.29
N LEU A 104 -0.73 -1.76 -23.60
CA LEU A 104 -0.17 -0.83 -22.63
C LEU A 104 -1.18 -0.54 -21.52
N ASP A 105 -2.40 -0.14 -21.89
CA ASP A 105 -3.46 0.20 -20.93
C ASP A 105 -3.85 -1.01 -20.08
N ARG A 106 -3.91 -2.20 -20.69
CA ARG A 106 -4.15 -3.46 -19.97
C ARG A 106 -3.02 -3.79 -18.97
N ARG A 107 -1.76 -3.59 -19.35
CA ARG A 107 -0.61 -3.87 -18.49
C ARG A 107 -0.41 -2.84 -17.40
N LEU A 108 -0.84 -1.59 -17.61
CA LEU A 108 -0.75 -0.49 -16.65
C LEU A 108 -2.03 -0.29 -15.82
N ASP A 109 -3.00 -1.20 -15.92
CA ASP A 109 -4.16 -1.21 -15.02
C ASP A 109 -3.70 -1.44 -13.57
N VAL A 110 -3.62 -0.33 -12.81
CA VAL A 110 -3.16 -0.30 -11.42
C VAL A 110 -4.04 -1.12 -10.48
N LEU A 111 -5.33 -1.29 -10.80
CA LEU A 111 -6.25 -2.09 -9.98
C LEU A 111 -6.04 -3.58 -10.25
N ALA A 112 -5.85 -3.96 -11.51
CA ALA A 112 -5.49 -5.33 -11.88
C ALA A 112 -4.13 -5.74 -11.27
N MET A 113 -3.16 -4.82 -11.25
CA MET A 113 -1.86 -5.02 -10.59
C MET A 113 -1.97 -5.25 -9.08
N ALA A 114 -2.94 -4.61 -8.41
CA ALA A 114 -3.18 -4.79 -6.99
C ALA A 114 -3.74 -6.18 -6.63
N LYS A 115 -4.14 -6.98 -7.64
CA LYS A 115 -4.64 -8.36 -7.49
C LYS A 115 -5.71 -8.46 -6.39
N VAL A 116 -6.67 -7.54 -6.43
CA VAL A 116 -7.79 -7.52 -5.48
C VAL A 116 -8.53 -8.85 -5.60
N LYS A 117 -8.63 -9.59 -4.49
CA LYS A 117 -9.46 -10.80 -4.46
C LYS A 117 -10.91 -10.41 -4.78
N PRO A 118 -11.61 -11.16 -5.64
CA PRO A 118 -13.03 -10.90 -5.88
C PRO A 118 -13.77 -10.94 -4.54
N ALA A 119 -14.70 -10.00 -4.34
CA ALA A 119 -15.56 -10.01 -3.17
C ALA A 119 -16.42 -11.28 -3.23
N ASN A 120 -16.25 -12.16 -2.23
CA ASN A 120 -17.14 -13.29 -1.99
C ASN A 120 -18.49 -12.79 -1.48
#